data_AF-A0A1A8ZAQ2-F1
#
_entry.id   AF-A0A1A8ZAQ2-F1
#
_cell.length_a   1.000
_cell.length_b   1.000
_cell.length_c   1.000
_cell.angle_alpha   90.00
_cell.angle_beta   90.00
_cell.angle_gamma   90.00
#
_symmetry.space_group_name_H-M   'P 1'
#
loop_
_entity.id
_entity.type
_entity.pdbx_description
1 polymer ?
#
loop_
_entity_poly.entity_id
_entity_poly.type
_entity_poly.pdbx_seq_one_letter_code
_entity_poly.pdbx_strand_id
1 'polypeptide(L)'
;MTRVQLSDSEWEFIEPYLPIGRFGPYPERLRQQFEGVIWRFRTGGQWREMPREFGAWSTVHNRFRQWRDTGVFEALLEGLIAEAAKRGEVDLSLVSVDSTTARAHHDAAGMHLGQDVAAALEKAAAEEEKARQKGTIWKGETGRMVETNLSGKNGDVSGVGTSSG
;
A
#
# COMPACT_ATOMS: atom_id res chain seq x y z
N MET A 1 12.89 -2.40 37.14
CA MET A 1 12.89 -3.84 36.80
C MET A 1 11.61 -4.10 36.02
N THR A 2 11.68 -4.07 34.70
CA THR A 2 10.51 -4.31 33.86
C THR A 2 10.33 -5.83 33.79
N ARG A 3 9.12 -6.31 34.08
CA ARG A 3 8.83 -7.74 34.00
C ARG A 3 8.82 -8.16 32.53
N VAL A 4 9.58 -9.21 32.20
CA VAL A 4 9.41 -10.02 30.99
C VAL A 4 7.91 -10.30 30.87
N GLN A 5 7.34 -9.91 29.74
CA GLN A 5 5.88 -9.85 29.56
C GLN A 5 5.36 -11.18 29.03
N LEU A 6 6.15 -11.84 28.18
CA LEU A 6 5.73 -13.03 27.47
C LEU A 6 6.29 -14.28 28.14
N SER A 7 5.42 -15.26 28.36
CA SER A 7 5.83 -16.63 28.65
C SER A 7 6.48 -17.26 27.41
N ASP A 8 7.18 -18.38 27.60
CA ASP A 8 7.79 -19.09 26.48
C ASP A 8 6.73 -19.65 25.52
N SER A 9 5.57 -20.08 26.03
CA SER A 9 4.47 -20.58 25.19
C SER A 9 3.80 -19.47 24.38
N GLU A 10 3.65 -18.28 24.96
CA GLU A 10 3.16 -17.11 24.22
C GLU A 10 4.16 -16.70 23.15
N TRP A 11 5.46 -16.74 23.46
CA TRP A 11 6.51 -16.45 22.49
C TRP A 11 6.52 -17.46 21.33
N GLU A 12 6.42 -18.75 21.63
CA GLU A 12 6.40 -19.82 20.63
C GLU A 12 5.21 -19.68 19.66
N PHE A 13 4.08 -19.16 20.15
CA PHE A 13 2.94 -18.80 19.29
C PHE A 13 3.22 -17.56 18.42
N ILE A 14 3.88 -16.53 18.96
CA ILE A 14 4.08 -15.23 18.29
C ILE A 14 5.20 -15.29 17.24
N GLU A 15 6.31 -15.95 17.56
CA GLU A 15 7.55 -15.93 16.76
C GLU A 15 7.33 -16.24 15.26
N PRO A 16 6.50 -17.24 14.87
CA PRO A 16 6.28 -17.58 13.47
C PRO A 16 5.66 -16.46 12.63
N TYR A 17 4.95 -15.51 13.25
CA TYR A 17 4.31 -14.39 12.55
C TYR A 17 5.30 -13.26 12.23
N LEU A 18 6.47 -13.25 12.85
CA LEU A 18 7.44 -12.16 12.68
C LEU A 18 8.24 -12.38 11.38
N PRO A 19 8.17 -11.46 10.40
CA PRO A 19 8.92 -11.58 9.15
C PRO A 19 10.40 -11.28 9.42
N ILE A 20 11.20 -12.34 9.54
CA ILE A 20 12.63 -12.23 9.89
C ILE A 20 13.50 -12.14 8.63
N GLY A 21 13.25 -12.99 7.63
CA GLY A 21 14.11 -13.11 6.45
C GLY A 21 13.96 -12.02 5.38
N ARG A 22 12.90 -11.20 5.44
CA ARG A 22 12.71 -10.09 4.46
C ARG A 22 13.58 -8.86 4.76
N PHE A 23 14.14 -8.75 5.95
CA PHE A 23 14.76 -7.51 6.43
C PHE A 23 16.19 -7.68 6.96
N GLY A 24 16.79 -8.86 6.78
CA GLY A 24 18.18 -9.15 7.19
C GLY A 24 18.32 -10.40 8.05
N PRO A 25 19.47 -10.59 8.72
CA PRO A 25 19.74 -11.76 9.56
C PRO A 25 18.82 -11.82 10.78
N TYR A 26 18.66 -13.04 11.32
CA TYR A 26 17.85 -13.27 12.53
C TYR A 26 18.37 -12.39 13.67
N PRO A 27 17.54 -11.52 14.25
CA PRO A 27 17.99 -10.65 15.33
C PRO A 27 18.13 -11.45 16.61
N GLU A 28 19.31 -11.44 17.21
CA GLU A 28 19.56 -12.09 18.51
C GLU A 28 18.59 -11.63 19.61
N ARG A 29 18.03 -10.42 19.47
CA ARG A 29 17.13 -9.80 20.45
C ARG A 29 15.67 -9.69 19.98
N LEU A 30 15.22 -10.56 19.08
CA LEU A 30 13.89 -10.47 18.47
C LEU A 30 12.77 -10.46 19.52
N ARG A 31 12.82 -11.38 20.49
CA ARG A 31 11.86 -11.44 21.61
C ARG A 31 11.86 -10.14 22.42
N GLN A 32 13.04 -9.66 22.84
CA GLN A 32 13.12 -8.44 23.65
C GLN A 32 12.62 -7.21 22.89
N GLN A 33 12.82 -7.15 21.58
CA GLN A 33 12.31 -6.07 20.76
C GLN A 33 10.77 -6.13 20.68
N PHE A 34 10.19 -7.31 20.50
CA PHE A 34 8.74 -7.49 20.53
C PHE A 34 8.16 -7.14 21.91
N GLU A 35 8.81 -7.57 23.00
CA GLU A 35 8.43 -7.16 24.36
C GLU A 35 8.52 -5.65 24.58
N GLY A 36 9.47 -4.97 23.94
CA GLY A 36 9.54 -3.51 23.94
C GLY A 36 8.33 -2.85 23.25
N VAL A 37 7.82 -3.48 22.19
CA VAL A 37 6.57 -3.04 21.54
C VAL A 37 5.37 -3.27 22.46
N ILE A 38 5.27 -4.42 23.13
CA ILE A 38 4.21 -4.68 24.12
C ILE A 38 4.27 -3.65 25.25
N TRP A 39 5.47 -3.39 25.78
CA TRP A 39 5.67 -2.37 26.82
C TRP A 39 5.13 -1.01 26.37
N ARG A 40 5.41 -0.59 25.13
CA ARG A 40 4.94 0.67 24.57
C ARG A 40 3.42 0.76 24.53
N PHE A 41 2.73 -0.31 24.14
CA PHE A 41 1.27 -0.33 24.07
C PHE A 41 0.61 -0.43 25.44
N ARG A 42 1.18 -1.24 26.34
CA ARG A 42 0.65 -1.41 27.69
C ARG A 42 0.81 -0.15 28.55
N THR A 43 1.93 0.56 28.42
CA THR A 43 2.23 1.71 29.29
C THR A 43 1.79 3.04 28.71
N GLY A 44 1.63 3.13 27.37
CA GLY A 44 1.42 4.41 26.69
C GLY A 44 2.64 5.34 26.70
N GLY A 45 3.77 4.93 27.28
CA GLY A 45 4.97 5.76 27.45
C GLY A 45 5.63 6.17 26.14
N GLN A 46 6.53 7.15 26.18
CA GLN A 46 7.23 7.57 24.96
C GLN A 46 8.24 6.51 24.52
N TRP A 47 8.47 6.36 23.20
CA TRP A 47 9.50 5.43 22.71
C TRP A 47 10.88 5.69 23.32
N ARG A 48 11.24 6.96 23.55
CA ARG A 48 12.52 7.36 24.14
C ARG A 48 12.68 6.97 25.60
N GLU A 49 11.57 6.73 26.29
CA GLU A 49 11.54 6.30 27.70
C GLU A 49 11.56 4.78 27.85
N MET A 50 11.51 4.05 26.73
CA MET A 50 11.52 2.60 26.73
C MET A 50 12.78 2.06 27.43
N PRO A 51 12.63 1.10 28.38
CA PRO A 51 13.75 0.46 29.04
C PRO A 51 14.77 -0.12 28.06
N ARG A 52 16.06 0.10 28.33
CA ARG A 52 17.17 -0.33 27.46
C ARG A 52 17.29 -1.86 27.34
N GLU A 53 16.71 -2.61 28.26
CA GLU A 53 16.65 -4.08 28.21
C GLU A 53 15.94 -4.61 26.96
N PHE A 54 15.01 -3.85 26.38
CA PHE A 54 14.36 -4.19 25.11
C PHE A 54 15.22 -3.87 23.88
N GLY A 55 16.34 -3.18 24.07
CA GLY A 55 17.24 -2.70 23.02
C GLY A 55 17.11 -1.20 22.76
N ALA A 56 17.79 -0.71 21.73
CA ALA A 56 17.72 0.69 21.33
C ALA A 56 16.30 1.04 20.85
N TRP A 57 15.71 2.11 21.39
CA TRP A 57 14.34 2.51 21.07
C TRP A 57 14.10 2.75 19.58
N SER A 58 15.08 3.29 18.86
CA SER A 58 14.99 3.54 17.43
C SER A 58 14.89 2.24 16.63
N THR A 59 15.64 1.21 17.04
CA THR A 59 15.61 -0.11 16.44
C THR A 59 14.26 -0.80 16.69
N VAL A 60 13.76 -0.77 17.93
CA VAL A 60 12.46 -1.35 18.28
C VAL A 60 11.34 -0.64 17.53
N HIS A 61 11.37 0.69 17.48
CA HIS A 61 10.37 1.48 16.74
C HIS A 61 10.39 1.17 15.24
N ASN A 62 11.57 1.07 14.62
CA ASN A 62 11.68 0.74 13.20
C ASN A 62 11.09 -0.65 12.90
N ARG A 63 11.35 -1.64 13.78
CA ARG A 63 10.77 -2.99 13.65
C ARG A 63 9.28 -3.00 13.84
N PHE A 64 8.78 -2.29 14.85
CA PHE A 64 7.34 -2.09 15.03
C PHE A 64 6.69 -1.56 13.76
N ARG A 65 7.28 -0.53 13.14
CA ARG A 65 6.77 0.02 11.87
C ARG A 65 6.77 -1.02 10.76
N GLN A 66 7.84 -1.77 10.60
CA GLN A 66 7.92 -2.85 9.61
C GLN A 66 6.84 -3.90 9.84
N TRP A 67 6.71 -4.42 11.06
CA TRP A 67 5.69 -5.41 11.42
C TRP A 67 4.28 -4.90 11.17
N ARG A 68 3.98 -3.67 11.58
CA ARG A 68 2.70 -3.00 11.28
C ARG A 68 2.45 -2.92 9.79
N ASP A 69 3.41 -2.42 9.02
CA ASP A 69 3.24 -2.20 7.58
C ASP A 69 3.16 -3.53 6.80
N THR A 70 3.69 -4.62 7.35
CA THR A 70 3.55 -5.98 6.80
C THR A 70 2.34 -6.77 7.31
N GLY A 71 1.48 -6.19 8.16
CA GLY A 71 0.26 -6.85 8.65
C GLY A 71 0.48 -7.89 9.76
N VAL A 72 1.61 -7.87 10.46
CA VAL A 72 1.92 -8.86 11.52
C VAL A 72 0.89 -8.86 12.64
N PHE A 73 0.45 -7.69 13.08
CA PHE A 73 -0.51 -7.58 14.20
C PHE A 73 -1.91 -8.06 13.80
N GLU A 74 -2.30 -7.86 12.54
CA GLU A 74 -3.54 -8.39 11.98
C GLU A 74 -3.50 -9.92 11.93
N ALA A 75 -2.45 -10.48 11.35
CA ALA A 75 -2.26 -11.94 11.28
C ALA A 75 -2.17 -12.59 12.68
N LEU A 76 -1.51 -11.94 13.65
CA LEU A 76 -1.44 -12.41 15.04
C LEU A 76 -2.82 -12.44 15.69
N LEU A 77 -3.63 -11.40 15.50
CA LEU A 77 -4.97 -11.32 16.05
C LEU A 77 -5.87 -12.41 15.46
N GLU A 78 -5.85 -12.58 14.13
CA GLU A 78 -6.59 -13.66 13.45
C GLU A 78 -6.17 -15.04 13.95
N GLY A 79 -4.86 -15.27 14.09
CA GLY A 79 -4.32 -16.51 14.63
C GLY A 79 -4.79 -16.78 16.05
N LEU A 80 -4.80 -15.75 16.91
CA LEU A 80 -5.26 -15.87 18.29
C LEU A 80 -6.75 -16.20 18.37
N ILE A 81 -7.57 -15.53 17.55
CA ILE A 81 -9.02 -15.82 17.43
C ILE A 81 -9.22 -17.27 16.97
N ALA A 82 -8.49 -17.71 15.95
CA ALA A 82 -8.58 -19.08 15.44
C ALA A 82 -8.20 -20.13 16.50
N GLU A 83 -7.15 -19.88 17.27
CA GLU A 83 -6.71 -20.77 18.34
C GLU A 83 -7.72 -20.83 19.50
N ALA A 84 -8.25 -19.68 19.91
CA ALA A 84 -9.27 -19.63 20.95
C ALA A 84 -10.60 -20.27 20.50
N ALA A 85 -10.97 -20.11 19.22
CA ALA A 85 -12.13 -20.78 18.64
C ALA A 85 -11.99 -22.32 18.65
N LYS A 86 -10.79 -22.86 18.33
CA LYS A 86 -10.53 -24.31 18.44
C LYS A 86 -10.70 -24.84 19.86
N ARG A 87 -10.42 -24.01 20.87
CA ARG A 87 -10.58 -24.34 22.29
C ARG A 87 -12.00 -24.12 22.81
N GLY A 88 -12.89 -23.57 21.99
CA GLY A 88 -14.25 -23.20 22.41
C GLY A 88 -14.28 -22.00 23.36
N GLU A 89 -13.23 -21.18 23.36
CA GLU A 89 -13.07 -20.03 24.26
C GLU A 89 -13.60 -18.72 23.65
N VAL A 90 -14.03 -18.75 22.38
CA VAL A 90 -14.57 -17.59 21.67
C VAL A 90 -15.90 -17.95 21.00
N ASP A 91 -16.90 -17.09 21.19
CA ASP A 91 -18.16 -17.13 20.45
C ASP A 91 -18.05 -16.30 19.17
N LEU A 92 -17.93 -16.99 18.03
CA LEU A 92 -17.83 -16.36 16.70
C LEU A 92 -19.19 -15.87 16.16
N SER A 93 -20.29 -16.10 16.88
CA SER A 93 -21.60 -15.52 16.52
C SER A 93 -21.76 -14.07 16.96
N LEU A 94 -20.90 -13.61 17.89
CA LEU A 94 -20.89 -12.26 18.41
C LEU A 94 -19.83 -11.43 17.67
N VAL A 95 -20.26 -10.34 17.03
CA VAL A 95 -19.35 -9.38 16.37
C VAL A 95 -19.39 -8.05 17.12
N SER A 96 -18.23 -7.58 17.58
CA SER A 96 -18.06 -6.24 18.15
C SER A 96 -17.51 -5.30 17.08
N VAL A 97 -18.20 -4.18 16.85
CA VAL A 97 -17.77 -3.13 15.92
C VAL A 97 -17.49 -1.87 16.71
N ASP A 98 -16.26 -1.36 16.62
CA ASP A 98 -15.89 -0.06 17.17
C ASP A 98 -15.72 1.01 16.07
N SER A 99 -15.83 2.27 16.48
CA SER A 99 -15.63 3.43 15.63
C SER A 99 -14.89 4.50 16.43
N THR A 100 -13.94 5.18 15.78
CA THR A 100 -13.30 6.37 16.34
C THR A 100 -13.61 7.56 15.44
N THR A 101 -14.13 8.65 16.03
CA THR A 101 -14.36 9.92 15.33
C THR A 101 -13.38 10.96 15.86
N ALA A 102 -12.61 11.59 14.96
CA ALA A 102 -11.72 12.70 15.29
C ALA A 102 -12.21 13.98 14.61
N ARG A 103 -12.24 15.11 15.35
CA ARG A 103 -12.61 16.41 14.80
C ARG A 103 -11.48 16.90 13.88
N ALA A 104 -11.82 17.25 12.64
CA ALA A 104 -10.89 17.92 11.75
C ALA A 104 -10.59 19.35 12.23
N HIS A 105 -9.35 19.80 12.06
CA HIS A 105 -9.00 21.21 12.31
C HIS A 105 -9.81 22.11 11.36
N HIS A 106 -10.12 23.35 11.75
CA HIS A 106 -10.90 24.26 10.91
C HIS A 106 -10.23 24.53 9.55
N ASP A 107 -8.90 24.48 9.50
CA ASP A 107 -8.11 24.60 8.25
C ASP A 107 -8.29 23.41 7.29
N ALA A 108 -8.78 22.26 7.77
CA ALA A 108 -9.08 21.12 6.91
C ALA A 108 -10.38 21.31 6.10
N ALA A 109 -11.15 22.37 6.35
CA ALA A 109 -12.35 22.70 5.57
C ALA A 109 -12.01 23.15 4.13
N GLY A 110 -10.74 23.41 3.82
CA GLY A 110 -10.31 23.89 2.52
C GLY A 110 -10.66 25.37 2.28
N MET A 111 -10.34 25.88 1.09
CA MET A 111 -10.68 27.25 0.70
C MET A 111 -12.17 27.35 0.36
N HIS A 112 -12.86 28.35 0.91
CA HIS A 112 -14.19 28.72 0.42
C HIS A 112 -14.04 29.41 -0.94
N LEU A 113 -14.30 28.66 -2.02
CA LEU A 113 -14.27 29.19 -3.38
C LEU A 113 -15.59 29.90 -3.68
N GLY A 114 -15.52 31.11 -4.25
CA GLY A 114 -16.70 31.74 -4.84
C GLY A 114 -17.32 30.84 -5.92
N GLN A 115 -18.64 30.92 -6.11
CA GLN A 115 -19.34 30.06 -7.08
C GLN A 115 -18.78 30.19 -8.50
N ASP A 116 -18.31 31.38 -8.85
CA ASP A 116 -17.63 31.71 -10.10
C ASP A 116 -16.27 31.00 -10.22
N VAL A 117 -15.46 31.01 -9.17
CA VAL A 117 -14.15 30.34 -9.13
C VAL A 117 -14.31 28.82 -9.15
N ALA A 118 -15.29 28.28 -8.41
CA ALA A 118 -15.61 26.87 -8.42
C ALA A 118 -16.04 26.39 -9.81
N ALA A 119 -16.98 27.10 -10.45
CA ALA A 119 -17.44 26.78 -11.80
C ALA A 119 -16.32 26.88 -12.85
N ALA A 120 -15.42 27.85 -12.71
CA ALA A 120 -14.26 27.98 -13.58
C ALA A 120 -13.29 26.79 -13.44
N LEU A 121 -13.03 26.35 -12.21
CA LEU A 121 -12.18 25.18 -11.93
C LEU A 121 -12.80 23.88 -12.44
N GLU A 122 -14.10 23.67 -12.25
CA GLU A 122 -14.82 22.50 -12.79
C GLU A 122 -14.77 22.45 -14.33
N LYS A 123 -14.98 23.61 -14.97
CA LYS A 123 -14.87 23.72 -16.44
C LYS A 123 -13.45 23.41 -16.91
N ALA A 124 -12.43 23.94 -16.25
CA ALA A 124 -11.04 23.68 -16.58
C ALA A 124 -10.67 22.20 -16.42
N ALA A 125 -11.12 21.55 -15.33
CA ALA A 125 -10.91 20.12 -15.09
C ALA A 125 -11.59 19.26 -16.18
N ALA A 126 -12.83 19.59 -16.56
CA ALA A 126 -13.55 18.89 -17.61
C ALA A 126 -12.91 19.06 -19.00
N GLU A 127 -12.32 20.23 -19.28
CA GLU A 127 -11.55 20.48 -20.51
C GLU A 127 -10.24 19.69 -20.52
N GLU A 128 -9.53 19.64 -19.38
CA GLU A 128 -8.30 18.84 -19.23
C GLU A 128 -8.57 17.34 -19.41
N GLU A 129 -9.66 16.82 -18.83
CA GLU A 129 -10.05 15.42 -18.98
C GLU A 129 -10.46 15.07 -20.42
N LYS A 130 -11.22 15.94 -21.09
CA LYS A 130 -11.53 15.80 -22.53
C LYS A 130 -10.27 15.83 -23.39
N ALA A 131 -9.32 16.70 -23.08
CA ALA A 131 -8.03 16.76 -23.79
C ALA A 131 -7.23 15.47 -23.58
N ARG A 132 -7.21 14.91 -22.37
CA ARG A 132 -6.57 13.63 -22.04
C ARG A 132 -7.23 12.45 -22.77
N GLN A 133 -8.57 12.40 -22.82
CA GLN A 133 -9.31 11.38 -23.58
C GLN A 133 -9.07 11.50 -25.09
N LYS A 134 -9.10 12.72 -25.65
CA LYS A 134 -8.79 12.96 -27.05
C LYS A 134 -7.35 12.52 -27.38
N GLY A 135 -6.37 12.86 -26.55
CA GLY A 135 -4.99 12.39 -26.73
C GLY A 135 -4.85 10.85 -26.71
N THR A 136 -5.71 10.17 -25.94
CA THR A 136 -5.76 8.70 -25.88
C THR A 136 -6.38 8.10 -27.15
N ILE A 137 -7.45 8.72 -27.67
CA ILE A 137 -8.13 8.31 -28.92
C ILE A 137 -7.19 8.46 -30.13
N TRP A 138 -6.51 9.60 -30.26
CA TRP A 138 -5.58 9.86 -31.37
C TRP A 138 -4.41 8.87 -31.39
N LYS A 139 -3.96 8.40 -30.21
CA LYS A 139 -2.90 7.39 -30.09
C LYS A 139 -3.37 5.98 -30.49
N GLY A 140 -4.67 5.66 -30.31
CA GLY A 140 -5.28 4.39 -30.74
C GLY A 140 -5.63 4.33 -32.24
N GLU A 141 -5.92 5.47 -32.87
CA GLU A 141 -6.17 5.57 -34.32
C GLU A 141 -4.88 5.52 -35.14
N THR A 142 -3.82 6.20 -34.68
CA THR A 142 -2.53 6.22 -35.39
C THR A 142 -1.86 4.83 -35.41
N GLY A 143 -2.13 3.99 -34.41
CA GLY A 143 -1.64 2.60 -34.34
C GLY A 143 -2.36 1.60 -35.25
N ARG A 144 -3.40 2.02 -35.98
CA ARG A 144 -4.22 1.14 -36.84
C ARG A 144 -4.12 1.45 -38.35
N MET A 145 -3.25 2.38 -38.74
CA MET A 145 -3.01 2.78 -40.14
C MET A 145 -1.58 2.44 -40.62
N VAL A 146 -1.05 1.26 -40.31
CA VAL A 146 0.06 0.67 -41.08
C VAL A 146 -0.18 -0.83 -41.14
N GLU A 147 -0.77 -1.27 -42.25
CA GLU A 147 -0.72 -2.61 -42.86
C GLU A 147 -2.06 -2.89 -43.56
N THR A 148 -2.14 -2.51 -44.83
CA THR A 148 -2.80 -3.27 -45.90
C THR A 148 -2.69 -2.45 -47.17
N ASN A 149 -1.79 -2.88 -48.07
CA ASN A 149 -1.99 -2.99 -49.52
C ASN A 149 -0.64 -3.07 -50.24
N LEU A 150 -0.03 -4.26 -50.16
CA LEU A 150 0.90 -4.78 -51.16
C LEU A 150 0.26 -6.06 -51.72
N SER A 151 -0.28 -6.02 -52.94
CA SER A 151 -0.36 -7.17 -53.86
C SER A 151 -1.09 -6.80 -55.15
N GLY A 152 -0.50 -7.06 -56.32
CA GLY A 152 -1.29 -7.43 -57.50
C GLY A 152 -1.01 -6.77 -58.86
N LYS A 153 0.16 -7.06 -59.46
CA LYS A 153 0.42 -7.42 -60.87
C LYS A 153 -0.15 -6.61 -62.07
N ASN A 154 0.82 -6.10 -62.85
CA ASN A 154 1.11 -6.31 -64.29
C ASN A 154 0.04 -6.08 -65.37
N GLY A 155 0.40 -5.25 -66.37
CA GLY A 155 -0.22 -5.21 -67.69
C GLY A 155 0.50 -4.23 -68.63
N ASP A 156 1.09 -4.80 -69.67
CA ASP A 156 1.91 -4.25 -70.77
C ASP A 156 1.26 -3.12 -71.61
N VAL A 157 2.08 -2.38 -72.38
CA VAL A 157 1.94 -2.03 -73.83
C VAL A 157 2.80 -0.82 -74.25
N SER A 158 3.91 -1.15 -74.92
CA SER A 158 4.54 -0.59 -76.14
C SER A 158 4.55 0.92 -76.49
N GLY A 159 5.73 1.41 -76.89
CA GLY A 159 5.97 1.74 -78.30
C GLY A 159 6.49 3.15 -78.68
N VAL A 160 7.63 3.16 -79.42
CA VAL A 160 8.12 4.17 -80.38
C VAL A 160 8.75 5.43 -79.73
N GLY A 161 10.00 5.86 -79.96
CA GLY A 161 10.95 5.65 -81.05
C GLY A 161 11.18 6.99 -81.77
N THR A 162 12.39 7.57 -81.72
CA THR A 162 13.08 8.25 -82.85
C THR A 162 14.47 8.74 -82.44
N SER A 163 15.37 8.67 -83.41
CA SER A 163 16.81 8.89 -83.42
C SER A 163 17.18 10.28 -83.93
N SER A 164 18.44 10.65 -83.68
CA SER A 164 19.35 11.45 -84.51
C SER A 164 19.54 12.93 -84.19
N GLY A 165 20.82 13.28 -84.02
CA GLY A 165 21.39 14.61 -83.84
C GLY A 165 22.79 14.49 -83.25
#